data_AF-A0A1F6EIE3-F1
#
_entry.id   AF-A0A1F6EIE3-F1
#
_cell.length_a   1.000
_cell.length_b   1.000
_cell.length_c   1.000
_cell.angle_alpha   90.00
_cell.angle_beta   90.00
_cell.angle_gamma   90.00
#
_symmetry.space_group_name_H-M   'P 1'
#
loop_
_entity.id
_entity.type
_entity.pdbx_description
1 polymer ?
#
loop_
_entity_poly.entity_id
_entity_poly.type
_entity_poly.pdbx_seq_one_letter_code
_entity_poly.pdbx_strand_id
1 'polypeptide(L)'
;MIERDALFLMANLGSEVSRALQFRDAHDCLRSQQSAARAQNIADQLTALPEMQSRISELQVLHDVISDIPNAQPRYHITSDDLNGYFMPFALRYASNSLT
;
A
#
# COMPACT_ATOMS: atom_id res chain seq x y z
N MET A 1 17.67 14.83 -9.05
CA MET A 1 16.69 14.24 -8.11
C MET A 1 15.83 13.33 -8.95
N ILE A 2 15.93 12.01 -8.78
CA ILE A 2 15.17 11.08 -9.64
C ILE A 2 13.70 11.24 -9.24
N GLU A 3 12.91 11.81 -10.13
CA GLU A 3 11.46 11.84 -10.05
C GLU A 3 10.99 10.39 -9.97
N ARG A 4 10.55 9.97 -8.78
CA ARG A 4 9.95 8.64 -8.62
C ARG A 4 8.52 8.77 -9.09
N ASP A 5 8.25 8.36 -10.33
CA ASP A 5 6.89 8.32 -10.86
C ASP A 5 5.97 7.63 -9.84
N ALA A 6 4.79 8.22 -9.62
CA ALA A 6 3.77 7.64 -8.75
C ALA A 6 3.49 6.15 -9.04
N LEU A 7 3.66 5.72 -10.31
CA LEU A 7 3.54 4.32 -10.70
C LEU A 7 4.62 3.43 -10.03
N PHE A 8 5.86 3.90 -9.96
CA PHE A 8 6.96 3.20 -9.28
C PHE A 8 6.71 3.11 -7.77
N LEU A 9 6.23 4.21 -7.16
CA LEU A 9 5.83 4.21 -5.76
C LEU A 9 4.68 3.23 -5.51
N MET A 10 3.67 3.21 -6.39
CA MET A 10 2.52 2.30 -6.26
C MET A 10 2.93 0.83 -6.39
N ALA A 11 3.84 0.49 -7.31
CA ALA A 11 4.36 -0.86 -7.43
C ALA A 11 5.11 -1.30 -6.17
N ASN A 12 5.94 -0.41 -5.60
CA ASN A 12 6.66 -0.69 -4.36
C ASN A 12 5.71 -0.80 -3.17
N LEU A 13 4.65 0.01 -3.13
CA LEU A 13 3.62 -0.07 -2.10
C LEU A 13 2.99 -1.46 -2.09
N GLY A 14 2.53 -1.95 -3.24
CA GLY A 14 1.94 -3.28 -3.36
C GLY A 14 2.87 -4.39 -2.89
N SER A 15 4.16 -4.30 -3.23
CA SER A 15 5.19 -5.26 -2.80
C SER A 15 5.39 -5.26 -1.27
N GLU A 16 5.47 -4.09 -0.64
CA GLU A 16 5.65 -3.99 0.81
C GLU A 16 4.42 -4.42 1.59
N VAL A 17 3.21 -4.10 1.11
CA VAL A 17 1.97 -4.57 1.74
C VAL A 17 1.85 -6.09 1.64
N SER A 18 2.18 -6.67 0.48
CA SER A 18 2.19 -8.12 0.29
C SER A 18 3.18 -8.81 1.24
N ARG A 19 4.38 -8.25 1.41
CA ARG A 19 5.37 -8.73 2.39
C ARG A 19 4.86 -8.65 3.82
N ALA A 20 4.21 -7.54 4.19
CA ALA A 20 3.67 -7.35 5.53
C ALA A 20 2.63 -8.44 5.88
N LEU A 21 1.73 -8.75 4.95
CA LEU A 21 0.76 -9.84 5.08
C LEU A 21 1.44 -11.21 5.17
N GLN A 22 2.39 -11.50 4.27
CA GLN A 22 3.14 -12.77 4.30
C GLN A 22 3.86 -13.00 5.63
N PHE A 23 4.52 -11.97 6.18
CA PHE A 23 5.20 -12.08 7.47
C PHE A 23 4.21 -12.19 8.64
N ARG A 24 3.07 -11.49 8.58
CA ARG A 24 1.99 -11.63 9.57
C ARG A 24 1.49 -13.07 9.60
N ASP A 25 1.20 -13.65 8.44
CA ASP A 25 0.66 -15.01 8.30
C ASP A 25 1.70 -16.07 8.72
N ALA A 26 2.99 -15.76 8.59
CA ALA A 26 4.09 -16.58 9.10
C ALA A 26 4.42 -16.32 10.59
N HIS A 27 3.64 -15.48 11.28
CA HIS A 27 3.88 -15.05 12.67
C HIS A 27 5.24 -14.36 12.91
N ASP A 28 5.87 -13.81 11.88
CA ASP A 28 7.07 -12.97 11.97
C ASP A 28 6.66 -11.50 12.18
N CYS A 29 6.29 -11.18 13.43
CA CYS A 29 5.77 -9.86 13.80
C CYS A 29 6.76 -8.72 13.46
N LEU A 30 8.06 -8.94 13.66
CA LEU A 30 9.07 -7.91 13.43
C LEU A 30 9.15 -7.54 11.94
N ARG A 31 9.23 -8.54 11.06
CA ARG A 31 9.31 -8.27 9.62
C ARG A 31 7.99 -7.76 9.05
N SER A 32 6.86 -8.18 9.62
CA SER A 32 5.55 -7.63 9.29
C SER A 32 5.50 -6.13 9.58
N GLN A 33 5.86 -5.72 10.80
CA GLN A 33 5.93 -4.31 11.21
C GLN A 33 6.88 -3.49 10.33
N GLN A 34 8.07 -4.01 10.04
CA GLN A 34 9.04 -3.31 9.19
C GLN A 34 8.52 -3.10 7.76
N SER A 35 7.80 -4.08 7.21
CA SER A 35 7.23 -3.98 5.86
C SER A 35 6.03 -3.04 5.84
N ALA A 36 5.16 -3.10 6.85
CA ALA A 36 4.05 -2.16 7.02
C ALA A 36 4.55 -0.70 7.16
N ALA A 37 5.60 -0.46 7.94
CA ALA A 37 6.20 0.86 8.08
C ALA A 37 6.80 1.38 6.76
N ARG A 38 7.43 0.52 5.95
CA ARG A 38 7.89 0.90 4.61
C ARG A 38 6.72 1.22 3.67
N ALA A 39 5.65 0.43 3.72
CA ALA A 39 4.44 0.69 2.96
C ALA A 39 3.79 2.04 3.35
N GLN A 40 3.70 2.36 4.64
CA GLN A 40 3.20 3.68 5.11
C GLN A 40 4.04 4.83 4.55
N ASN A 41 5.37 4.75 4.65
CA ASN A 41 6.25 5.78 4.11
C ASN A 41 6.08 5.98 2.60
N ILE A 42 5.71 4.93 1.85
CA ILE A 42 5.44 5.02 0.41
C ILE A 42 4.05 5.65 0.17
N ALA A 43 3.04 5.29 0.97
CA ALA A 43 1.72 5.91 0.91
C ALA A 43 1.76 7.42 1.22
N ASP A 44 2.61 7.83 2.17
CA ASP A 44 2.86 9.25 2.48
C ASP A 44 3.51 9.97 1.31
N GLN A 45 4.52 9.35 0.67
CA GLN A 45 5.15 9.88 -0.55
C GLN A 45 4.12 10.04 -1.68
N LEU A 46 3.24 9.06 -1.89
CA LEU A 46 2.16 9.14 -2.88
C LEU A 46 1.18 10.27 -2.56
N THR A 47 0.80 10.45 -1.30
CA THR A 47 -0.13 11.50 -0.87
C THR A 47 0.44 12.92 -1.08
N ALA A 48 1.77 13.06 -1.04
CA ALA A 48 2.44 14.32 -1.31
C ALA A 48 2.49 14.71 -2.81
N LEU A 49 2.17 13.77 -3.72
CA LEU A 49 2.23 14.04 -5.16
C LEU A 49 1.00 14.83 -5.64
N PRO A 50 1.17 15.93 -6.40
CA PRO A 50 0.07 16.74 -6.92
C PRO A 50 -0.99 15.95 -7.71
N GLU A 51 -0.56 14.99 -8.52
CA GLU A 51 -1.44 14.14 -9.35
C GLU A 51 -2.28 13.15 -8.52
N MET A 52 -1.87 12.87 -7.29
CA MET A 52 -2.57 11.97 -6.37
C MET A 52 -3.61 12.70 -5.50
N GLN A 53 -3.69 14.03 -5.57
CA GLN A 53 -4.59 14.82 -4.70
C GLN A 53 -6.07 14.49 -4.93
N SER A 54 -6.45 14.09 -6.15
CA SER A 54 -7.81 13.62 -6.47
C SER A 54 -8.16 12.27 -5.85
N ARG A 55 -7.17 11.55 -5.27
CA ARG A 55 -7.27 10.18 -4.75
C ARG A 55 -6.86 10.07 -3.28
N ILE A 56 -6.75 11.20 -2.56
CA ILE A 56 -6.35 11.23 -1.14
C ILE A 56 -7.21 10.31 -0.28
N SER A 57 -8.53 10.29 -0.50
CA SER A 57 -9.43 9.45 0.29
C SER A 57 -9.12 7.96 0.14
N GLU A 58 -8.80 7.51 -1.08
CA GLU A 58 -8.38 6.12 -1.33
C GLU A 58 -7.02 5.83 -0.68
N LEU A 59 -6.07 6.78 -0.72
CA LEU A 59 -4.78 6.65 -0.06
C LEU A 59 -4.89 6.63 1.47
N GLN A 60 -5.81 7.39 2.07
CA GLN A 60 -6.07 7.40 3.50
C GLN A 60 -6.64 6.05 3.97
N VAL A 61 -7.59 5.49 3.24
CA VAL A 61 -8.12 4.14 3.53
C VAL A 61 -7.00 3.10 3.45
N LEU A 62 -6.14 3.20 2.44
CA LEU A 62 -5.00 2.30 2.30
C LEU A 62 -4.01 2.46 3.46
N HIS A 63 -3.74 3.68 3.90
CA HIS A 63 -2.90 3.95 5.06
C HIS A 63 -3.46 3.30 6.34
N ASP A 64 -4.77 3.46 6.59
CA ASP A 64 -5.45 2.85 7.73
C ASP A 64 -5.34 1.33 7.69
N VAL A 65 -5.60 0.72 6.53
CA VAL A 65 -5.47 -0.73 6.34
C VAL A 65 -4.04 -1.20 6.59
N ILE A 66 -3.03 -0.52 6.05
CA ILE A 66 -1.61 -0.89 6.22
C ILE A 66 -1.21 -0.82 7.70
N SER A 67 -1.65 0.23 8.40
CA SER A 67 -1.35 0.43 9.83
C SER A 67 -1.90 -0.69 10.72
N ASP A 68 -2.95 -1.36 10.24
CA ASP A 68 -3.64 -2.40 10.99
C ASP A 68 -3.04 -3.80 10.78
N ILE A 69 -2.35 -4.04 9.66
CA ILE A 69 -1.74 -5.34 9.31
C ILE A 69 -0.90 -5.94 10.45
N PRO A 70 0.05 -5.22 11.08
CA PRO A 70 0.93 -5.82 12.08
C PRO A 70 0.27 -5.98 13.46
N ASN A 71 -0.99 -5.56 13.64
CA ASN A 71 -1.66 -5.68 14.93
C ASN A 71 -1.94 -7.15 15.26
N ALA A 72 -1.75 -7.52 16.53
CA ALA A 72 -2.06 -8.87 17.01
C ALA A 72 -3.55 -9.22 16.89
N GLN A 73 -4.40 -8.20 16.92
CA GLN A 73 -5.84 -8.29 16.66
C GLN A 73 -6.21 -7.19 15.67
N PRO A 74 -6.03 -7.42 14.37
CA PRO A 74 -6.32 -6.41 13.36
C PRO A 74 -7.83 -6.15 13.30
N ARG A 75 -8.19 -4.88 13.15
CA ARG A 75 -9.57 -4.47 12.88
C ARG A 75 -10.08 -5.00 11.53
N TYR A 76 -9.20 -5.07 10.55
CA TYR A 76 -9.49 -5.53 9.19
C TYR A 76 -8.88 -6.92 8.96
N HIS A 77 -9.73 -7.88 8.61
CA HIS A 77 -9.29 -9.23 8.27
C HIS A 77 -8.93 -9.30 6.78
N ILE A 78 -7.82 -8.64 6.41
CA ILE A 78 -7.34 -8.54 5.03
C ILE A 78 -6.50 -9.79 4.70
N THR A 79 -6.86 -10.48 3.63
CA THR A 79 -6.05 -11.54 3.02
C THR A 79 -5.22 -11.00 1.86
N SER A 80 -4.24 -11.80 1.40
CA SER A 80 -3.51 -11.48 0.17
C SER A 80 -4.45 -11.41 -1.05
N ASP A 81 -5.52 -12.19 -1.06
CA ASP A 81 -6.53 -12.18 -2.14
C ASP A 81 -7.38 -10.91 -2.13
N ASP A 82 -7.78 -10.44 -0.94
CA ASP A 82 -8.48 -9.15 -0.79
C ASP A 82 -7.60 -8.00 -1.29
N LEU A 83 -6.31 -8.06 -0.96
CA LEU A 83 -5.35 -7.07 -1.42
C LEU A 83 -5.23 -7.10 -2.94
N ASN A 84 -5.06 -8.28 -3.55
CA ASN A 84 -5.01 -8.40 -5.01
C ASN A 84 -6.32 -7.94 -5.67
N GLY A 85 -7.47 -8.25 -5.08
CA GLY A 85 -8.79 -7.87 -5.59
C GLY A 85 -9.09 -6.38 -5.51
N TYR A 86 -8.51 -5.65 -4.55
CA TYR A 86 -8.73 -4.22 -4.36
C TYR A 86 -7.58 -3.35 -4.89
N PHE A 87 -6.34 -3.70 -4.55
CA PHE A 87 -5.13 -2.95 -4.85
C PHE A 87 -4.75 -3.01 -6.33
N MET A 88 -4.85 -4.18 -6.98
CA MET A 88 -4.51 -4.29 -8.40
C MET A 88 -5.44 -3.45 -9.29
N PRO A 89 -6.78 -3.48 -9.12
CA PRO A 89 -7.65 -2.57 -9.86
C PRO A 89 -7.36 -1.10 -9.59
N PHE A 90 -7.01 -0.73 -8.36
CA PHE A 90 -6.60 0.64 -8.03
C PHE A 90 -5.33 1.07 -8.77
N ALA A 91 -4.28 0.25 -8.71
CA ALA A 91 -3.02 0.49 -9.41
C ALA A 91 -3.19 0.50 -10.94
N LEU A 92 -4.05 -0.37 -11.49
CA LEU A 92 -4.36 -0.41 -12.92
C LEU A 92 -5.15 0.82 -13.38
N ARG A 93 -6.16 1.26 -12.62
CA ARG A 93 -6.90 2.51 -12.90
C ARG A 93 -5.98 3.73 -12.86
N TYR A 94 -4.92 3.68 -12.05
CA TYR A 94 -3.91 4.71 -12.04
C TYR A 94 -3.06 4.64 -13.33
N ALA A 95 -2.46 3.48 -13.61
CA ALA A 95 -1.62 3.28 -14.79
C ALA A 95 -2.32 3.58 -16.12
N SER A 96 -3.62 3.26 -16.25
CA SER A 96 -4.41 3.56 -17.44
C SER A 96 -4.70 5.04 -17.64
N ASN A 97 -4.81 5.81 -16.56
CA ASN A 97 -5.12 7.24 -16.60
C ASN A 97 -3.87 8.11 -16.69
N SER A 98 -2.68 7.56 -16.43
CA SER A 98 -1.39 8.25 -16.56
C SER A 98 -0.78 8.16 -17.97
N LEU A 99 -1.43 7.46 -18.90
CA LEU A 99 -0.98 7.25 -20.29
C LEU A 99 -1.79 8.06 -21.33
N THR A 100 -2.64 8.99 -20.89
CA THR A 100 -3.43 9.92 -21.70
C THR A 100 -3.13 11.35 -21.31
#